data_AF-A0A5E4MSS1-F1
#
_entry.id   AF-A0A5E4MSS1-F1
#
_cell.length_a   1.000
_cell.length_b   1.000
_cell.length_c   1.000
_cell.angle_alpha   90.00
_cell.angle_beta   90.00
_cell.angle_gamma   90.00
#
_symmetry.space_group_name_H-M   'P 1'
#
loop_
_entity.id
_entity.type
_entity.pdbx_description
1 polymer ?
#
loop_
_entity_poly.entity_id
_entity_poly.type
_entity_poly.pdbx_seq_one_letter_code
_entity_poly.pdbx_strand_id
1 'polypeptide(L)'
;MGIFGKSPSADPKEQVKQWTSTIRKESYKLDRQIRGIQREEEKVKRSMKEAAKKGNKDVCIILAKEILRSRKTINKLYTSKTHMNSIQMQMKNQLSILRMAGSLQKSTEVMQTMHNLIKVPEVAATMRDLSKEMMKAGIIEEMLDDTMETVMDDPEDMEEEAQSEIDKVLWEITAGALGQAPMAVTETPGGSMVQETETVEEDGDLEEMKNRLQALKS
;
A
#
# COMPACT_ATOMS: atom_id res chain seq x y z
N MET A 1 51.24 -14.52 4.72
CA MET A 1 51.67 -15.14 6.00
C MET A 1 51.36 -14.18 7.12
N GLY A 2 50.51 -14.60 8.06
CA GLY A 2 50.23 -13.96 9.35
C GLY A 2 49.83 -15.08 10.30
N ILE A 3 50.58 -15.22 11.39
CA ILE A 3 50.69 -16.40 12.27
C ILE A 3 49.69 -16.41 13.44
N PHE A 4 48.49 -15.84 13.27
CA PHE A 4 47.40 -15.99 14.23
C PHE A 4 46.11 -16.34 13.48
N GLY A 5 45.58 -17.52 13.79
CA GLY A 5 44.46 -18.18 13.12
C GLY A 5 43.09 -17.51 13.31
N LYS A 6 42.94 -16.27 12.84
CA LYS A 6 41.65 -15.75 12.38
C LYS A 6 41.82 -15.51 10.89
N SER A 7 41.00 -16.15 10.06
CA SER A 7 40.82 -15.64 8.69
C SER A 7 40.60 -14.12 8.82
N PRO A 8 41.24 -13.27 8.01
CA PRO A 8 40.94 -11.85 8.05
C PRO A 8 39.42 -11.75 7.92
N SER A 9 38.73 -11.17 8.91
CA SER A 9 37.36 -10.73 8.68
C SER A 9 37.43 -9.92 7.38
N ALA A 10 36.61 -10.27 6.39
CA ALA A 10 36.67 -9.65 5.07
C ALA A 10 36.83 -8.12 5.21
N ASP A 11 37.68 -7.51 4.37
CA ASP A 11 37.97 -6.08 4.42
C ASP A 11 36.64 -5.31 4.57
N PRO A 12 36.47 -4.43 5.58
CA PRO A 12 35.23 -3.69 5.79
C PRO A 12 34.71 -3.00 4.53
N LYS A 13 35.62 -2.60 3.63
CA LYS A 13 35.27 -2.04 2.33
C LYS A 13 34.63 -3.06 1.40
N GLU A 14 35.12 -4.29 1.39
CA GLU A 14 34.56 -5.40 0.61
C GLU A 14 33.20 -5.83 1.18
N GLN A 15 33.07 -5.90 2.50
CA GLN A 15 31.81 -6.18 3.17
C GLN A 15 30.72 -5.17 2.77
N VAL A 16 31.00 -3.86 2.88
CA VAL A 16 30.03 -2.82 2.50
C VAL A 16 29.67 -2.89 1.01
N LYS A 17 30.62 -3.22 0.13
CA LYS A 17 30.34 -3.45 -1.29
C LYS A 17 29.43 -4.67 -1.51
N GLN A 18 29.67 -5.76 -0.79
CA GLN A 18 28.88 -6.98 -0.88
C GLN A 18 27.44 -6.74 -0.40
N TRP A 19 27.26 -6.07 0.73
CA TRP A 19 25.93 -5.70 1.23
C TRP A 19 25.19 -4.80 0.25
N THR A 20 25.87 -3.76 -0.26
CA THR A 20 25.30 -2.86 -1.28
C THR A 20 24.87 -3.61 -2.53
N SER A 21 25.69 -4.57 -3.00
CA SER A 21 25.36 -5.42 -4.14
C SER A 21 24.14 -6.29 -3.87
N THR A 22 24.05 -6.89 -2.69
CA THR A 22 22.93 -7.75 -2.28
C THR A 22 21.64 -6.96 -2.21
N ILE A 23 21.63 -5.82 -1.51
CA ILE A 23 20.46 -4.92 -1.42
C ILE A 23 20.01 -4.48 -2.82
N ARG A 24 20.94 -4.20 -3.73
CA ARG A 24 20.61 -3.83 -5.11
C ARG A 24 19.95 -4.98 -5.88
N LYS A 25 20.41 -6.22 -5.69
CA LYS A 25 19.79 -7.41 -6.29
C LYS A 25 18.36 -7.61 -5.78
N GLU A 26 18.14 -7.48 -4.46
CA GLU A 26 16.81 -7.59 -3.87
C GLU A 26 15.86 -6.47 -4.36
N SER A 27 16.36 -5.24 -4.49
CA SER A 27 15.61 -4.12 -5.07
C SER A 27 15.11 -4.44 -6.49
N TYR A 28 15.94 -5.08 -7.33
CA TYR A 28 15.51 -5.51 -8.66
C TYR A 28 14.48 -6.65 -8.65
N LYS A 29 14.49 -7.52 -7.63
CA LYS A 29 13.44 -8.53 -7.47
C LYS A 29 12.10 -7.88 -7.14
N LEU A 30 12.08 -6.88 -6.27
CA LEU A 30 10.86 -6.11 -6.01
C LEU A 30 10.35 -5.41 -7.27
N ASP A 31 11.23 -4.81 -8.08
CA ASP A 31 10.83 -4.22 -9.37
C ASP A 31 10.17 -5.26 -10.30
N ARG A 32 10.68 -6.50 -10.31
CA ARG A 32 10.08 -7.58 -11.09
C ARG A 32 8.72 -8.00 -10.54
N GLN A 33 8.55 -8.03 -9.22
CA GLN A 33 7.27 -8.35 -8.57
C GLN A 33 6.23 -7.27 -8.81
N ILE A 34 6.59 -5.98 -8.67
CA ILE A 34 5.73 -4.85 -8.99
C ILE A 34 5.20 -4.96 -10.43
N ARG A 35 6.09 -5.19 -11.41
CA ARG A 35 5.68 -5.41 -12.81
C ARG A 35 4.86 -6.69 -13.02
N GLY A 36 5.04 -7.69 -12.16
CA GLY A 36 4.21 -8.89 -12.14
C GLY A 36 2.78 -8.54 -11.76
N ILE A 37 2.60 -7.91 -10.60
CA ILE A 37 1.30 -7.55 -10.04
C ILE A 37 0.58 -6.57 -10.97
N GLN A 38 1.26 -5.54 -11.48
CA GLN A 38 0.67 -4.59 -12.44
C GLN A 38 0.12 -5.28 -13.70
N ARG A 39 0.80 -6.31 -14.21
CA ARG A 39 0.32 -7.06 -15.39
C ARG A 39 -0.91 -7.90 -15.07
N GLU A 40 -0.99 -8.48 -13.88
CA GLU A 40 -2.18 -9.21 -13.46
C GLU A 40 -3.35 -8.25 -13.17
N GLU A 41 -3.10 -7.11 -12.51
CA GLU A 41 -4.08 -6.04 -12.31
C GLU A 41 -4.70 -5.58 -13.64
N GLU A 42 -3.90 -5.42 -14.69
CA GLU A 42 -4.40 -5.08 -16.02
C GLU A 42 -5.32 -6.16 -16.63
N LYS A 43 -5.12 -7.44 -16.31
CA LYS A 43 -6.06 -8.50 -16.72
C LYS A 43 -7.36 -8.41 -15.92
N VAL A 44 -7.26 -8.20 -14.61
CA VAL A 44 -8.43 -8.01 -13.72
C VAL A 44 -9.27 -6.83 -14.19
N LYS A 45 -8.65 -5.71 -14.57
CA LYS A 45 -9.33 -4.54 -15.17
C LYS A 45 -10.12 -4.90 -16.43
N ARG A 46 -9.56 -5.74 -17.32
CA ARG A 46 -10.26 -6.20 -18.54
C ARG A 46 -11.45 -7.08 -18.19
N SER A 47 -11.24 -8.05 -17.30
CA SER A 47 -12.31 -8.93 -16.81
C SER A 47 -13.43 -8.15 -16.13
N MET A 48 -13.11 -7.09 -15.38
CA MET A 48 -14.12 -6.24 -14.74
C MET A 48 -14.92 -5.43 -15.76
N LYS A 49 -14.28 -4.90 -16.81
CA LYS A 49 -14.99 -4.23 -17.92
C LYS A 49 -15.94 -5.19 -18.65
N GLU A 50 -15.53 -6.44 -18.86
CA GLU A 50 -16.38 -7.47 -19.47
C GLU A 50 -17.55 -7.87 -18.56
N ALA A 51 -17.31 -8.03 -17.26
CA ALA A 51 -18.35 -8.31 -16.27
C ALA A 51 -19.37 -7.15 -16.17
N ALA A 52 -18.88 -5.90 -16.23
CA ALA A 52 -19.71 -4.71 -16.21
C ALA A 52 -20.65 -4.63 -17.43
N LYS A 53 -20.15 -4.96 -18.63
CA LYS A 53 -20.98 -5.04 -19.85
C LYS A 53 -22.09 -6.10 -19.75
N LYS A 54 -21.87 -7.16 -18.97
CA LYS A 54 -22.86 -8.22 -18.72
C LYS A 54 -23.85 -7.87 -17.60
N GLY A 55 -23.67 -6.74 -16.91
CA GLY A 55 -24.52 -6.32 -15.79
C GLY A 55 -24.27 -7.09 -14.49
N ASN A 56 -23.19 -7.87 -14.40
CA ASN A 56 -22.89 -8.69 -13.22
C ASN A 56 -22.25 -7.85 -12.10
N LYS A 57 -23.06 -7.11 -11.34
CA LYS A 57 -22.61 -6.20 -10.28
C LYS A 57 -21.76 -6.89 -9.20
N ASP A 58 -22.17 -8.08 -8.73
CA ASP A 58 -21.44 -8.81 -7.69
C ASP A 58 -20.02 -9.21 -8.12
N VAL A 59 -19.87 -9.64 -9.37
CA VAL A 59 -18.56 -9.99 -9.95
C VAL A 59 -17.68 -8.74 -10.05
N CYS A 60 -18.25 -7.60 -10.45
CA CYS A 60 -17.51 -6.35 -10.49
C CYS A 60 -17.02 -5.91 -9.11
N ILE A 61 -17.84 -6.07 -8.06
CA ILE A 61 -17.44 -5.75 -6.67
C ILE A 61 -16.24 -6.61 -6.26
N ILE A 62 -16.28 -7.92 -6.49
CA ILE A 62 -15.17 -8.82 -6.14
C ILE A 62 -13.88 -8.43 -6.90
N LEU A 63 -13.99 -8.14 -8.19
CA LEU A 63 -12.84 -7.74 -9.01
C LEU A 63 -12.30 -6.36 -8.61
N ALA A 64 -13.16 -5.44 -8.18
CA ALA A 64 -12.73 -4.14 -7.66
C ALA A 64 -11.94 -4.29 -6.35
N LYS A 65 -12.37 -5.17 -5.44
CA LYS A 65 -11.62 -5.48 -4.22
C LYS A 65 -10.22 -6.03 -4.54
N GLU A 66 -10.13 -6.94 -5.51
CA GLU A 66 -8.84 -7.48 -5.95
C GLU A 66 -7.89 -6.41 -6.53
N ILE A 67 -8.43 -5.41 -7.23
CA ILE A 67 -7.66 -4.27 -7.73
C ILE A 67 -7.16 -3.39 -6.57
N LEU A 68 -7.98 -3.15 -5.54
CA LEU A 68 -7.58 -2.41 -4.35
C LEU A 68 -6.44 -3.11 -3.61
N ARG A 69 -6.55 -4.42 -3.39
CA ARG A 69 -5.49 -5.25 -2.81
C ARG A 69 -4.20 -5.21 -3.62
N SER A 70 -4.31 -5.29 -4.96
CA SER A 70 -3.18 -5.17 -5.87
C SER A 70 -2.48 -3.81 -5.71
N ARG A 71 -3.24 -2.71 -5.67
CA ARG A 71 -2.72 -1.35 -5.46
C ARG A 71 -2.05 -1.19 -4.10
N LYS A 72 -2.66 -1.67 -3.00
CA LYS A 72 -2.06 -1.68 -1.65
C LYS A 72 -0.73 -2.44 -1.63
N THR A 73 -0.69 -3.63 -2.24
CA THR A 73 0.53 -4.44 -2.34
C THR A 73 1.62 -3.73 -3.12
N ILE A 74 1.30 -3.14 -4.27
CA ILE A 74 2.25 -2.34 -5.08
C ILE A 74 2.83 -1.18 -4.26
N ASN A 75 1.98 -0.46 -3.51
CA ASN A 75 2.42 0.64 -2.64
C ASN A 75 3.38 0.16 -1.56
N LYS A 76 3.08 -0.95 -0.87
CA LYS A 76 3.96 -1.56 0.14
C LYS A 76 5.32 -1.94 -0.45
N LEU A 77 5.35 -2.49 -1.67
CA LEU A 77 6.60 -2.82 -2.38
C LEU A 77 7.40 -1.56 -2.77
N TYR A 78 6.75 -0.47 -3.17
CA TYR A 78 7.43 0.81 -3.44
C TYR A 78 8.02 1.44 -2.17
N THR A 79 7.30 1.39 -1.04
CA THR A 79 7.82 1.83 0.27
C THR A 79 9.06 1.01 0.65
N SER A 80 8.98 -0.32 0.48
CA SER A 80 10.12 -1.23 0.71
C SER A 80 11.32 -0.90 -0.18
N LYS A 81 11.09 -0.58 -1.46
CA LYS A 81 12.15 -0.13 -2.36
C LYS A 81 12.81 1.17 -1.88
N THR A 82 12.01 2.09 -1.34
CA THR A 82 12.51 3.36 -0.80
C THR A 82 13.41 3.13 0.41
N HIS A 83 13.03 2.23 1.32
CA HIS A 83 13.88 1.82 2.44
C HIS A 83 15.20 1.19 1.97
N MET A 84 15.17 0.31 0.96
CA MET A 84 16.40 -0.25 0.37
C MET A 84 17.31 0.82 -0.23
N ASN A 85 16.75 1.84 -0.90
CA ASN A 85 17.53 2.96 -1.43
C ASN A 85 18.18 3.79 -0.33
N SER A 86 17.47 4.03 0.79
CA SER A 86 18.05 4.69 1.97
C SER A 86 19.24 3.88 2.50
N ILE A 87 19.12 2.56 2.67
CA ILE A 87 20.26 1.73 3.12
C ILE A 87 21.42 1.81 2.13
N GLN A 88 21.17 1.79 0.81
CA GLN A 88 22.24 1.96 -0.19
C GLN A 88 22.97 3.30 -0.04
N MET A 89 22.25 4.39 0.23
CA MET A 89 22.84 5.70 0.49
C MET A 89 23.68 5.68 1.77
N GLN A 90 23.18 5.06 2.84
CA GLN A 90 23.91 4.91 4.09
C GLN A 90 25.16 4.04 3.92
N MET A 91 25.12 2.96 3.13
CA MET A 91 26.30 2.16 2.80
C MET A 91 27.35 2.96 2.03
N LYS A 92 26.91 3.82 1.10
CA LYS A 92 27.82 4.75 0.39
C LYS A 92 28.47 5.73 1.37
N ASN A 93 27.72 6.22 2.36
CA ASN A 93 28.25 7.05 3.43
C ASN A 93 29.29 6.29 4.28
N GLN A 94 29.00 5.05 4.66
CA GLN A 94 29.94 4.17 5.39
C GLN A 94 31.26 3.98 4.63
N LEU A 95 31.24 3.86 3.29
CA LEU A 95 32.48 3.80 2.50
C LEU A 95 33.28 5.11 2.57
N SER A 96 32.63 6.26 2.66
CA SER A 96 33.31 7.56 2.82
C SER A 96 33.90 7.68 4.22
N ILE A 97 33.14 7.32 5.25
CA ILE A 97 33.59 7.27 6.64
C ILE A 97 34.79 6.34 6.77
N LEU A 98 34.74 5.14 6.18
CA LEU A 98 35.85 4.19 6.21
C LEU A 98 37.14 4.76 5.58
N ARG A 99 37.04 5.58 4.52
CA ARG A 99 38.20 6.24 3.91
C ARG A 99 38.78 7.34 4.80
N MET A 100 37.94 8.03 5.56
CA MET A 100 38.34 9.18 6.38
C MET A 100 38.81 8.75 7.78
N ALA A 101 38.02 7.92 8.45
CA ALA A 101 38.20 7.51 9.84
C ALA A 101 38.80 6.09 9.99
N GLY A 102 38.97 5.34 8.89
CA GLY A 102 39.56 3.99 8.91
C GLY A 102 38.68 2.91 9.55
N SER A 103 37.46 3.23 9.97
CA SER A 103 36.53 2.33 10.65
C SER A 103 35.09 2.53 10.16
N LEU A 104 34.25 1.53 10.36
CA LEU A 104 32.80 1.64 10.16
C LEU A 104 32.18 2.35 11.36
N GLN A 105 31.11 3.11 11.12
CA GLN A 105 30.36 3.77 12.17
C GLN A 105 28.98 3.15 12.34
N LYS A 106 28.50 3.16 13.58
CA LYS A 106 27.13 2.77 13.92
C LYS A 106 26.12 3.71 13.24
N SER A 107 25.02 3.16 12.76
CA SER A 107 23.94 3.91 12.12
C SER A 107 22.58 3.40 12.58
N THR A 108 21.89 4.23 13.36
CA THR A 108 20.51 4.00 13.80
C THR A 108 19.52 4.04 12.64
N GLU A 109 19.81 4.83 11.60
CA GLU A 109 18.99 4.90 10.39
C GLU A 109 19.03 3.59 9.60
N VAL A 110 20.22 2.99 9.43
CA VAL A 110 20.36 1.66 8.80
C VAL A 110 19.62 0.60 9.63
N MET A 111 19.72 0.68 10.95
CA MET A 111 19.02 -0.23 11.86
C MET A 111 17.49 -0.15 11.69
N GLN A 112 16.92 1.05 11.74
CA GLN A 112 15.46 1.24 11.62
C GLN A 112 14.94 0.84 10.24
N THR A 113 15.64 1.24 9.17
CA THR A 113 15.23 0.90 7.79
C THR A 113 15.33 -0.60 7.54
N MET A 114 16.36 -1.27 8.09
CA MET A 114 16.49 -2.73 8.01
C MET A 114 15.36 -3.43 8.77
N HIS A 115 14.98 -2.93 9.94
CA HIS A 115 13.85 -3.47 10.71
C HIS A 115 12.54 -3.46 9.91
N ASN A 116 12.23 -2.35 9.24
CA ASN A 116 11.04 -2.26 8.38
C ASN A 116 11.08 -3.26 7.21
N LEU A 117 12.26 -3.47 6.62
CA LEU A 117 12.43 -4.42 5.51
C LEU A 117 12.33 -5.89 5.95
N ILE A 118 12.65 -6.22 7.20
CA ILE A 118 12.48 -7.59 7.72
C ILE A 118 11.00 -8.01 7.76
N LYS A 119 10.08 -7.04 7.83
CA LYS A 119 8.63 -7.26 7.81
C LYS A 119 8.06 -7.52 6.40
N VAL A 120 8.87 -7.35 5.36
CA VAL A 120 8.47 -7.51 3.96
C VAL A 120 8.80 -8.93 3.51
N PRO A 121 7.81 -9.83 3.32
CA PRO A 121 8.05 -11.26 3.11
C PRO A 121 9.05 -11.57 1.97
N GLU A 122 9.03 -10.76 0.91
CA GLU A 122 9.84 -10.90 -0.28
C GLU A 122 11.34 -10.75 -0.03
N VAL A 123 11.73 -9.94 0.97
CA VAL A 123 13.13 -9.64 1.30
C VAL A 123 13.51 -10.01 2.73
N ALA A 124 12.55 -10.43 3.55
CA ALA A 124 12.71 -10.68 4.99
C ALA A 124 13.91 -11.57 5.34
N ALA A 125 14.08 -12.70 4.64
CA ALA A 125 15.18 -13.62 4.88
C ALA A 125 16.54 -12.93 4.63
N THR A 126 16.69 -12.30 3.47
CA THR A 126 17.94 -11.63 3.09
C THR A 126 18.29 -10.46 4.00
N MET A 127 17.29 -9.68 4.42
CA MET A 127 17.49 -8.52 5.29
C MET A 127 17.83 -8.93 6.72
N ARG A 128 17.29 -10.05 7.20
CA ARG A 128 17.67 -10.64 8.49
C ARG A 128 19.12 -11.11 8.50
N ASP A 129 19.59 -11.72 7.42
CA ASP A 129 20.99 -12.16 7.32
C ASP A 129 21.95 -10.96 7.20
N LEU A 130 21.62 -9.98 6.37
CA LEU A 130 22.37 -8.72 6.28
C LEU A 130 22.40 -7.98 7.62
N SER A 131 21.28 -7.95 8.35
CA SER A 131 21.20 -7.34 9.69
C SER A 131 22.20 -7.98 10.66
N LYS A 132 22.28 -9.32 10.69
CA LYS A 132 23.25 -10.05 11.52
C LYS A 132 24.70 -9.76 11.12
N GLU A 133 24.98 -9.68 9.82
CA GLU A 133 26.33 -9.35 9.34
C GLU A 133 26.72 -7.90 9.69
N MET A 134 25.83 -6.95 9.48
CA MET A 134 26.04 -5.53 9.79
C MET A 134 26.15 -5.29 11.31
N MET A 135 25.45 -6.09 12.13
CA MET A 135 25.59 -6.08 13.58
C MET A 135 26.98 -6.56 14.00
N LYS A 136 27.46 -7.68 13.44
CA LYS A 136 28.83 -8.19 13.69
C LYS A 136 29.90 -7.21 13.24
N ALA A 137 29.65 -6.45 12.18
CA ALA A 137 30.57 -5.43 11.67
C ALA A 137 30.48 -4.08 12.42
N GLY A 138 29.58 -3.95 13.39
CA GLY A 138 29.43 -2.75 14.22
C GLY A 138 28.72 -1.58 13.55
N ILE A 139 28.01 -1.80 12.43
CA ILE A 139 27.15 -0.78 11.81
C ILE A 139 25.80 -0.70 12.51
N ILE A 140 25.26 -1.85 12.91
CA ILE A 140 23.96 -1.95 13.59
C ILE A 140 24.22 -2.33 15.05
N GLU A 141 23.52 -1.69 15.97
CA GLU A 141 23.53 -2.08 17.38
C GLU A 141 22.58 -3.26 17.61
N GLU A 142 22.90 -4.10 18.60
CA GLU A 142 21.99 -5.16 19.04
C GLU A 142 20.73 -4.48 19.60
N MET A 143 19.65 -4.52 18.82
CA MET A 143 18.35 -4.09 19.30
C MET A 143 17.99 -5.05 20.43
N LEU A 144 18.07 -4.58 21.68
CA LEU A 144 17.26 -5.16 22.74
C LEU A 144 15.83 -5.10 22.23
N ASP A 145 15.16 -6.24 22.28
CA ASP A 145 13.81 -6.48 21.80
C ASP A 145 12.82 -5.71 22.70
N ASP A 146 12.98 -4.39 22.80
CA ASP A 146 12.00 -3.46 23.34
C ASP A 146 10.89 -3.39 22.30
N THR A 147 10.11 -4.46 22.34
CA THR A 147 8.76 -4.67 21.85
C THR A 147 7.86 -3.54 22.34
N MET A 148 8.06 -2.33 21.85
CA MET A 148 6.98 -1.37 21.73
C MET A 148 6.57 -1.36 20.27
N GLU A 149 5.90 -2.46 19.91
CA GLU A 149 4.61 -2.42 19.26
C GLU A 149 4.35 -1.11 18.50
N THR A 150 5.11 -0.86 17.43
CA THR A 150 4.57 -0.11 16.29
C THR A 150 3.75 -1.09 15.45
N VAL A 151 2.88 -1.84 16.13
CA VAL A 151 1.67 -2.45 15.56
C VAL A 151 0.66 -1.30 15.47
N MET A 152 1.02 -0.32 14.65
CA MET A 152 0.03 0.59 14.08
C MET A 152 -0.27 0.21 12.63
N ASP A 153 0.47 -0.75 12.04
CA ASP A 153 0.32 -1.16 10.64
C ASP A 153 0.22 -2.70 10.46
N ASP A 154 -0.56 -3.40 11.29
CA ASP A 154 -1.27 -4.62 10.81
C ASP A 154 -2.45 -5.09 11.71
N PRO A 155 -3.53 -4.29 11.80
CA PRO A 155 -4.90 -4.80 11.87
C PRO A 155 -5.59 -4.88 10.49
N GLU A 156 -4.90 -4.48 9.40
CA GLU A 156 -5.52 -4.06 8.13
C GLU A 156 -5.95 -5.17 7.16
N ASP A 157 -5.65 -6.45 7.43
CA ASP A 157 -6.27 -7.56 6.69
C ASP A 157 -7.75 -7.82 7.10
N MET A 158 -8.28 -7.08 8.08
CA MET A 158 -9.70 -7.08 8.47
C MET A 158 -10.41 -5.73 8.24
N GLU A 159 -9.83 -4.79 7.49
CA GLU A 159 -10.63 -3.66 7.02
C GLU A 159 -11.53 -4.14 5.87
N GLU A 160 -12.84 -4.16 6.11
CA GLU A 160 -13.79 -3.99 5.02
C GLU A 160 -13.35 -2.75 4.24
N GLU A 161 -12.75 -2.97 3.07
CA GLU A 161 -12.41 -1.89 2.14
C GLU A 161 -13.62 -0.96 2.07
N ALA A 162 -13.43 0.30 2.46
CA ALA A 162 -14.55 1.22 2.58
C ALA A 162 -15.34 1.18 1.28
N GLN A 163 -16.65 0.97 1.35
CA GLN A 163 -17.49 0.81 0.15
C GLN A 163 -17.26 1.95 -0.86
N SER A 164 -16.94 3.16 -0.36
CA SER A 164 -16.55 4.31 -1.17
C SER A 164 -15.30 4.09 -2.04
N GLU A 165 -14.30 3.32 -1.61
CA GLU A 165 -13.11 3.00 -2.40
C GLU A 165 -13.41 1.99 -3.50
N ILE A 166 -14.23 0.99 -3.18
CA ILE A 166 -14.73 0.02 -4.15
C ILE A 166 -15.52 0.74 -5.23
N ASP A 167 -16.44 1.62 -4.84
CA ASP A 167 -17.26 2.41 -5.77
C ASP A 167 -16.41 3.34 -6.65
N LYS A 168 -15.36 3.96 -6.09
CA LYS A 168 -14.38 4.74 -6.88
C LYS A 168 -13.70 3.88 -7.94
N VAL A 169 -13.22 2.69 -7.58
CA VAL A 169 -12.55 1.77 -8.53
C VAL A 169 -13.51 1.29 -9.62
N LEU A 170 -14.75 0.96 -9.23
CA LEU A 170 -15.81 0.61 -10.17
C LEU A 170 -16.08 1.74 -11.16
N TRP A 171 -16.20 2.98 -10.66
CA TRP A 171 -16.44 4.15 -11.49
C TRP A 171 -15.26 4.45 -12.43
N GLU A 172 -14.03 4.46 -11.90
CA GLU A 172 -12.78 4.70 -12.66
C GLU A 172 -12.64 3.75 -13.85
N ILE A 173 -12.96 2.48 -13.67
CA ILE A 173 -12.66 1.44 -14.66
C ILE A 173 -13.83 1.19 -15.61
N THR A 174 -15.07 1.32 -15.11
CA THR A 174 -16.27 1.13 -15.95
C THR A 174 -16.77 2.42 -16.59
N ALA A 175 -16.13 3.56 -16.31
CA ALA A 175 -16.52 4.89 -16.81
C ALA A 175 -18.01 5.20 -16.55
N GLY A 176 -18.54 4.74 -15.40
CA GLY A 176 -19.94 4.93 -15.05
C GLY A 176 -20.94 3.99 -15.74
N ALA A 177 -20.50 3.00 -16.52
CA ALA A 177 -21.41 2.04 -17.18
C ALA A 177 -22.28 1.25 -16.18
N LEU A 178 -21.78 1.04 -14.95
CA LEU A 178 -22.56 0.43 -13.86
C LEU A 178 -23.49 1.42 -13.13
N GLY A 179 -23.20 2.73 -13.20
CA GLY A 179 -24.02 3.80 -12.62
C GLY A 179 -25.24 4.17 -13.48
N GLN A 180 -25.35 3.65 -14.70
CA GLN A 180 -26.51 3.81 -15.59
C GLN A 180 -27.44 2.60 -15.62
N ALA A 181 -27.13 1.51 -14.91
CA ALA A 181 -28.03 0.37 -14.77
C ALA A 181 -28.95 0.62 -13.56
N PRO A 182 -30.29 0.63 -13.72
CA PRO A 182 -31.22 1.03 -12.67
C PRO A 182 -30.89 0.28 -11.40
N MET A 183 -30.93 1.00 -10.27
CA MET A 183 -30.94 0.38 -8.96
C MET A 183 -32.00 -0.71 -9.01
N ALA A 184 -31.56 -1.96 -8.90
CA ALA A 184 -32.45 -3.09 -8.89
C ALA A 184 -33.44 -2.82 -7.76
N VAL A 185 -34.71 -2.70 -8.15
CA VAL A 185 -35.84 -2.57 -7.25
C VAL A 185 -35.70 -3.70 -6.24
N THR A 186 -35.40 -3.35 -4.99
CA THR A 186 -35.50 -4.29 -3.89
C THR A 186 -36.98 -4.66 -3.83
N GLU A 187 -37.32 -5.85 -4.32
CA GLU A 187 -38.67 -6.40 -4.17
C GLU A 187 -38.91 -6.70 -2.68
N THR A 188 -39.41 -5.69 -1.97
CA THR A 188 -40.22 -5.90 -0.77
C THR A 188 -41.68 -5.97 -1.22
N PRO A 189 -42.38 -7.11 -1.07
CA PRO A 189 -43.77 -7.19 -1.42
C PRO A 189 -44.59 -6.49 -0.34
N GLY A 190 -44.95 -5.23 -0.59
CA GLY A 190 -45.88 -4.49 0.25
C GLY A 190 -45.49 -3.02 0.39
N GLY A 191 -46.08 -2.17 -0.44
CA GLY A 191 -45.97 -0.72 -0.31
C GLY A 191 -46.37 -0.02 -1.59
N SER A 192 -47.56 0.57 -1.58
CA SER A 192 -48.19 1.28 -2.69
C SER A 192 -47.24 2.23 -3.41
N MET A 193 -47.19 2.10 -4.74
CA MET A 193 -46.55 3.06 -5.64
C MET A 193 -47.23 4.43 -5.51
N VAL A 194 -46.47 5.44 -5.09
CA VAL A 194 -46.75 6.82 -5.44
C VAL A 194 -45.65 7.24 -6.40
N GLN A 195 -46.08 7.59 -7.61
CA GLN A 195 -45.26 7.98 -8.74
C GLN A 195 -44.99 9.49 -8.62
N GLU A 196 -43.80 9.88 -8.19
CA GLU A 196 -43.35 11.28 -8.32
C GLU A 196 -42.65 11.45 -9.67
N THR A 197 -43.42 11.96 -10.63
CA THR A 197 -42.91 12.69 -11.78
C THR A 197 -42.53 14.09 -11.33
N GLU A 198 -41.25 14.47 -11.50
CA GLU A 198 -40.82 15.86 -11.48
C GLU A 198 -41.58 16.65 -12.55
N THR A 199 -42.46 17.55 -12.11
CA THR A 199 -42.88 18.71 -12.91
C THR A 199 -42.52 19.97 -12.14
N VAL A 200 -41.63 20.74 -12.76
CA VAL A 200 -41.28 22.11 -12.45
C VAL A 200 -42.53 22.95 -12.16
N GLU A 201 -42.67 23.49 -10.95
CA GLU A 201 -43.57 24.61 -10.60
C GLU A 201 -43.25 25.16 -9.19
N GLU A 202 -42.05 25.75 -9.02
CA GLU A 202 -41.76 26.64 -7.89
C GLU A 202 -42.37 28.02 -8.20
N ASP A 203 -43.56 28.33 -7.68
CA ASP A 203 -44.00 29.71 -7.37
C ASP A 203 -45.38 29.79 -6.64
N GLY A 204 -46.19 28.72 -6.62
CA GLY A 204 -47.52 28.73 -5.98
C GLY A 204 -47.55 28.48 -4.47
N ASP A 205 -46.63 27.67 -3.93
CA ASP A 205 -46.71 27.17 -2.54
C ASP A 205 -46.34 28.21 -1.47
N LEU A 206 -45.58 29.25 -1.84
CA LEU A 206 -45.17 30.31 -0.90
C LEU A 206 -46.32 31.27 -0.55
N GLU A 207 -47.28 31.49 -1.46
CA GLU A 207 -48.44 32.35 -1.20
C GLU A 207 -49.48 31.65 -0.32
N GLU A 208 -49.69 30.34 -0.52
CA GLU A 208 -50.62 29.56 0.29
C GLU A 208 -50.11 29.41 1.74
N MET A 209 -48.79 29.27 1.92
CA MET A 209 -48.17 29.23 3.25
C MET A 209 -48.23 30.60 3.97
N LYS A 210 -48.13 31.73 3.23
CA LYS A 210 -48.33 33.08 3.79
C LYS A 210 -49.77 33.32 4.25
N ASN A 211 -50.77 32.86 3.49
CA ASN A 211 -52.18 33.00 3.86
C ASN A 211 -52.53 32.18 5.10
N ARG A 212 -51.97 30.97 5.26
CA ARG A 212 -52.13 30.17 6.49
C ARG A 212 -51.50 30.83 7.72
N LEU A 213 -50.34 31.49 7.57
CA LEU A 213 -49.68 32.19 8.67
C LEU A 213 -50.42 33.48 9.07
N GLN A 214 -51.08 34.16 8.15
CA GLN A 214 -51.90 35.34 8.45
C GLN A 214 -53.20 34.98 9.18
N ALA A 215 -53.83 33.85 8.85
CA ALA A 215 -55.04 33.36 9.52
C ALA A 215 -54.82 32.95 11.00
N LEU A 216 -53.57 32.72 11.41
CA LEU A 216 -53.19 32.42 12.80
C LEU A 216 -52.83 33.68 13.61
N LYS A 217 -52.83 34.86 12.98
CA LYS A 217 -52.43 36.13 13.59
C LYS A 217 -53.59 37.12 13.78
N SER A 218 -54.83 36.71 13.50
CA SER A 218 -56.07 37.43 13.81
C SER A 218 -56.81 36.79 14.99
#